data_AF-A0A6H1K8M8-F1
#
_entry.id   AF-A0A6H1K8M8-F1
#
_cell.length_a   1.000
_cell.length_b   1.000
_cell.length_c   1.000
_cell.angle_alpha   90.00
_cell.angle_beta   90.00
_cell.angle_gamma   90.00
#
_symmetry.space_group_name_H-M   'P 1'
#
loop_
_entity.id
_entity.type
_entity.pdbx_description
1 polymer ?
#
loop_
_entity_poly.entity_id
_entity_poly.type
_entity_poly.pdbx_seq_one_letter_code
_entity_poly.pdbx_strand_id
1 'polypeptide(L)' 'MQQFKEVEAVTSELREALARAGVVLPSLRPDPVSIAHRYIPPLVELGRCSMEVARQLTDALTEHSRGARE' A
#
# COMPACT_ATOMS: atom_id res chain seq x y z
N MET A 1 6.32 -18.69 7.55
CA MET A 1 7.52 -17.98 7.05
C MET A 1 7.38 -17.49 5.60
N GLN A 2 6.86 -18.27 4.65
CA GLN A 2 6.72 -17.80 3.25
C GLN A 2 5.78 -16.60 3.11
N GLN A 3 4.57 -16.64 3.70
CA GLN A 3 3.60 -15.53 3.65
C GLN A 3 4.14 -14.19 4.20
N PHE A 4 5.04 -14.23 5.20
CA PHE A 4 5.66 -13.02 5.74
C PHE A 4 6.58 -12.34 4.71
N LYS A 5 7.36 -13.13 3.97
CA LYS A 5 8.25 -12.59 2.93
C LYS A 5 7.46 -12.02 1.75
N GLU A 6 6.34 -12.66 1.42
CA GLU A 6 5.45 -12.21 0.35
C GLU A 6 4.77 -10.88 0.69
N VAL A 7 4.20 -10.75 1.90
CA VAL A 7 3.58 -9.48 2.32
C VAL A 7 4.60 -8.35 2.46
N GLU A 8 5.82 -8.64 2.93
CA GLU A 8 6.92 -7.66 2.97
C GLU A 8 7.29 -7.18 1.56
N ALA A 9 7.44 -8.10 0.60
CA ALA A 9 7.73 -7.77 -0.79
C ALA A 9 6.65 -6.89 -1.41
N VAL A 10 5.38 -7.30 -1.29
CA VAL A 10 4.22 -6.52 -1.79
C VAL A 10 4.15 -5.15 -1.10
N THR A 11 4.43 -5.08 0.20
CA THR A 11 4.45 -3.80 0.94
C THR A 11 5.58 -2.89 0.46
N SER A 12 6.75 -3.44 0.12
CA SER A 12 7.86 -2.68 -0.45
C SER A 12 7.54 -2.17 -1.85
N GLU A 13 6.98 -3.01 -2.72
CA GLU A 13 6.55 -2.62 -4.07
C GLU A 13 5.49 -1.50 -4.01
N LEU A 14 4.53 -1.62 -3.10
CA LEU A 14 3.53 -0.57 -2.86
C LEU A 14 4.21 0.73 -2.37
N ARG A 15 5.17 0.65 -1.44
CA ARG A 15 5.92 1.82 -0.97
C ARG A 15 6.64 2.53 -2.11
N GLU A 16 7.29 1.79 -2.98
CA GLU A 16 8.00 2.35 -4.13
C GLU A 16 7.03 2.98 -5.15
N ALA A 17 5.90 2.34 -5.41
CA ALA A 17 4.86 2.88 -6.29
C ALA A 17 4.30 4.20 -5.76
N LEU A 18 4.02 4.27 -4.46
CA LEU A 18 3.59 5.49 -3.78
C LEU A 18 4.67 6.58 -3.88
N ALA A 19 5.93 6.24 -3.65
CA ALA A 19 7.03 7.20 -3.75
C ALA A 19 7.18 7.77 -5.16
N ARG A 20 7.00 6.96 -6.21
CA ARG A 20 6.97 7.43 -7.61
C ARG A 20 5.82 8.40 -7.88
N ALA A 21 4.71 8.27 -7.15
CA ALA A 21 3.59 9.21 -7.19
C ALA A 21 3.77 10.43 -6.25
N GLY A 22 4.94 10.58 -5.61
CA GLY A 22 5.21 11.67 -4.66
C GLY A 22 4.60 11.47 -3.27
N VAL A 23 4.01 10.30 -3.00
CA VAL A 23 3.34 9.97 -1.75
C VAL A 23 4.26 9.18 -0.82
N VAL A 24 4.37 9.62 0.44
CA VAL A 24 5.09 8.88 1.49
C VAL A 24 4.12 8.52 2.62
N LEU A 25 4.01 7.23 2.93
CA LEU A 25 3.26 6.71 4.08
C LEU A 25 4.23 6.04 5.07
N PRO A 26 4.72 6.78 6.08
CA PRO A 26 5.66 6.24 7.07
C PRO A 26 5.07 5.10 7.91
N SER A 27 3.74 5.09 8.05
CA SER A 27 3.00 4.06 8.78
C SER A 27 2.74 2.79 7.98
N LEU A 28 3.01 2.78 6.67
CA LEU A 28 2.75 1.63 5.81
C LEU A 28 3.55 0.42 6.31
N ARG A 29 2.87 -0.67 6.66
CA ARG A 29 3.51 -1.90 7.14
C ARG A 29 2.58 -3.10 6.99
N PRO A 30 3.10 -4.33 6.96
CA PRO A 30 2.24 -5.51 7.09
C PRO A 30 1.48 -5.52 8.41
N ASP A 31 0.23 -5.98 8.41
CA ASP A 31 -0.56 -6.16 9.64
C ASP A 31 -0.07 -7.40 10.42
N PRO A 32 0.50 -7.25 11.63
CA PRO A 32 1.01 -8.39 12.38
C PRO A 32 -0.09 -9.36 12.82
N VAL A 33 -1.34 -8.89 13.01
CA VAL A 33 -2.45 -9.73 13.46
C VAL A 33 -2.85 -10.71 12.37
N SER A 34 -3.09 -10.20 11.17
CA SER A 34 -3.37 -10.95 9.96
C SER A 34 -2.28 -12.00 9.67
N ILE A 35 -1.00 -11.63 9.75
CA ILE A 35 0.13 -12.53 9.47
C ILE A 35 0.21 -13.69 10.49
N ALA A 36 -0.13 -13.41 11.75
CA ALA A 36 -0.13 -14.42 12.81
C ALA A 36 -1.35 -15.34 12.75
N HIS A 37 -2.38 -14.99 11.96
CA HIS A 37 -3.68 -15.65 11.98
C HIS A 37 -3.89 -16.55 10.75
N ARG A 38 -4.20 -17.84 10.97
CA ARG A 38 -4.32 -18.84 9.89
C ARG A 38 -5.48 -18.60 8.92
N TYR A 39 -6.52 -17.92 9.36
CA TYR A 39 -7.77 -17.76 8.60
C TYR A 39 -8.01 -16.33 8.07
N ILE A 40 -7.12 -15.38 8.40
CA ILE A 40 -7.21 -14.02 7.89
C ILE A 40 -6.16 -13.92 6.77
N PRO A 41 -6.51 -13.41 5.58
CA PRO A 41 -5.51 -13.20 4.54
C PRO A 41 -4.48 -12.16 4.98
N PRO A 42 -3.21 -12.24 4.52
CA PRO A 42 -2.21 -11.20 4.76
C PRO A 42 -2.72 -9.80 4.38
N LEU A 43 -2.69 -8.87 5.33
CA LEU A 43 -3.13 -7.48 5.14
C LEU A 43 -1.95 -6.51 5.26
N VAL A 44 -2.11 -5.34 4.65
CA VAL A 44 -1.17 -4.22 4.76
C VAL A 44 -1.91 -3.05 5.42
N GLU A 45 -1.35 -2.57 6.53
CA GLU A 45 -1.83 -1.39 7.24
C GLU A 45 -1.36 -0.13 6.51
N LEU A 46 -2.29 0.65 5.95
CA LEU A 46 -1.98 1.91 5.25
C LEU A 46 -1.72 3.07 6.23
N GLY A 47 -2.32 3.01 7.44
CA GLY A 47 -2.24 4.04 8.47
C GLY A 47 -2.95 5.35 8.09
N ARG A 48 -2.52 6.46 8.70
CA ARG A 48 -3.13 7.79 8.50
C ARG A 48 -2.26 8.62 7.57
N CYS A 49 -2.90 9.43 6.73
CA CYS A 49 -2.22 10.39 5.86
C CYS A 49 -2.75 11.82 6.11
N SER A 50 -1.96 12.83 5.71
CA SER A 50 -2.41 14.22 5.69
C SER A 50 -3.41 14.44 4.55
N MET A 51 -4.17 15.53 4.60
CA MET A 51 -5.09 15.90 3.51
C MET A 51 -4.36 16.10 2.17
N GLU A 52 -3.13 16.62 2.21
CA GLU A 52 -2.28 16.79 1.04
C GLU A 52 -1.93 15.43 0.40
N VAL A 53 -1.47 14.48 1.22
CA VAL A 53 -1.15 13.12 0.77
C VAL A 53 -2.40 12.40 0.25
N ALA A 54 -3.55 12.57 0.90
CA ALA A 54 -4.82 11.99 0.44
C ALA A 54 -5.22 12.51 -0.96
N ARG A 55 -4.98 13.80 -1.25
CA ARG A 55 -5.21 14.37 -2.59
C ARG A 55 -4.23 13.79 -3.61
N GLN A 56 -2.93 13.75 -3.31
CA GLN A 56 -1.92 13.16 -4.20
C GLN A 56 -2.23 11.69 -4.53
N LEU A 57 -2.65 10.90 -3.54
CA LEU A 57 -3.13 9.53 -3.73
C LEU A 57 -4.33 9.48 -4.69
N THR A 58 -5.29 10.38 -4.52
CA THR A 58 -6.51 10.43 -5.35
C THR A 58 -6.16 10.74 -6.80
N ASP A 59 -5.27 11.69 -7.03
CA ASP A 59 -4.82 12.08 -8.37
C ASP A 59 -4.05 10.93 -9.04
N ALA A 60 -3.13 10.29 -8.32
CA ALA A 60 -2.35 9.15 -8.83
C ALA A 60 -3.24 7.96 -9.22
N LEU A 61 -4.25 7.64 -8.42
CA LEU A 61 -5.21 6.56 -8.71
C LEU A 61 -6.13 6.90 -9.89
N THR A 62 -6.53 8.18 -10.01
CA THR A 62 -7.36 8.65 -11.12
C THR A 62 -6.61 8.57 -12.44
N GLU A 63 -5.34 8.97 -12.47
CA GLU A 63 -4.49 8.87 -13.66
C GLU A 63 -4.35 7.43 -14.14
N HIS A 64 -4.08 6.49 -13.23
CA HIS A 64 -4.02 5.07 -13.56
C HIS A 64 -5.33 4.54 -14.17
N SER A 65 -6.48 4.99 -13.66
CA SER A 65 -7.79 4.57 -14.18
C SER A 65 -8.11 5.11 -15.58
N ARG A 66 -7.44 6.20 -16.00
CA ARG A 66 -7.59 6.77 -17.36
C ARG A 66 -6.76 5.96 -18.35
N GLY A 67 -5.51 5.66 -18.02
CA GLY A 67 -4.65 4.80 -18.85
C GLY A 67 -5.13 3.35 -18.98
N ALA A 68 -5.98 2.86 -18.08
CA ALA A 68 -6.61 1.53 -18.21
C ALA A 68 -7.86 1.50 -19.11
N ARG A 69 -8.36 2.67 -19.54
CA ARG A 69 -9.54 2.81 -20.42
C ARG A 69 -9.19 3.14 -21.88
N GLU A 70 -7.90 3.32 -22.18
CA GLU A 70 -7.34 3.57 -23.51
C GLU A 70 -6.63 2.32 -24.03
#